data_AF-A0A9D7CWK8-F1
#
_entry.id   AF-A0A9D7CWK8-F1
#
_cell.length_a   1.000
_cell.length_b   1.000
_cell.length_c   1.000
_cell.angle_alpha   90.00
_cell.angle_beta   90.00
_cell.angle_gamma   90.00
#
_symmetry.space_group_name_H-M   'P 1'
#
loop_
_entity.id
_entity.type
_entity.pdbx_description
1 polymer ?
#
loop_
_entity_poly.entity_id
_entity_poly.type
_entity_poly.pdbx_seq_one_letter_code
_entity_poly.pdbx_strand_id
1 'polypeptide(L)'
;MSAARLLDAILRVVFFAGAPVVLVRLATLVPITGTLVDVALALALLLAGERVRPHAERHRALRFVFGTAFAFDAHYQEHPPKPFLYYVFYPLLFPYWLTNRAARREFLLFKGYTLLSLGVLVATNLYDFIFRFQPELGLREFVRPFVTGLLIESVAVLALLMPLVTTAYALHRAKDRRLLSTLLALGALSSAFGIGRLVVRHAPIVSLATRERLAMRTAKRRPLAINAMAEGLRRARAAQHDRPAALASDGAAAGAPVDAAREGLGTFYRSDEAKAFELWMSGERVPQLVVLFAEGRTDRPPIWLGMRADGSTVGDARQLPRPARRAMKEVGQF
;
A
#
# COMPACT_ATOMS: atom_id res chain seq x y z
N MET A 1 2.83 0.44 -40.62
CA MET A 1 2.17 0.79 -39.34
C MET A 1 2.08 2.32 -39.27
N SER A 2 0.91 2.92 -39.03
CA SER A 2 0.82 4.39 -38.96
C SER A 2 1.51 4.93 -37.70
N ALA A 3 2.03 6.16 -37.76
CA ALA A 3 2.71 6.80 -36.62
C ALA A 3 1.85 6.80 -35.33
N ALA A 4 0.54 7.02 -35.47
CA ALA A 4 -0.41 6.98 -34.35
C ALA A 4 -0.50 5.58 -33.69
N ARG A 5 -0.46 4.49 -34.49
CA ARG A 5 -0.47 3.11 -33.94
C ARG A 5 0.84 2.76 -33.26
N LEU A 6 1.97 3.21 -33.80
CA LEU A 6 3.28 3.04 -33.15
C LEU A 6 3.30 3.75 -31.80
N LEU A 7 2.84 5.01 -31.75
CA LEU A 7 2.78 5.77 -30.51
C LEU A 7 1.87 5.10 -29.47
N ASP A 8 0.68 4.66 -29.87
CA ASP A 8 -0.25 3.96 -28.98
C ASP A 8 0.36 2.66 -28.41
N ALA A 9 1.09 1.89 -29.23
CA ALA A 9 1.80 0.71 -28.78
C ALA A 9 2.94 1.03 -27.79
N ILE A 10 3.76 2.06 -28.08
CA ILE A 10 4.83 2.51 -27.18
C ILE A 10 4.25 2.93 -25.82
N LEU A 11 3.15 3.70 -25.83
CA LEU A 11 2.51 4.15 -24.60
C LEU A 11 1.98 2.99 -23.75
N ARG A 12 1.40 1.96 -24.38
CA ARG A 12 1.00 0.73 -23.69
C ARG A 12 2.20 0.01 -23.08
N VAL A 13 3.30 -0.13 -23.82
CA VAL A 13 4.53 -0.77 -23.30
C VAL A 13 5.07 -0.01 -22.09
N VAL A 14 5.19 1.32 -22.19
CA VAL A 14 5.65 2.17 -21.08
C VAL A 14 4.73 2.04 -19.88
N PHE A 15 3.41 2.05 -20.09
CA PHE A 15 2.45 1.88 -19.02
C PHE A 15 2.56 0.50 -18.36
N PHE A 16 2.58 -0.60 -19.12
CA PHE A 16 2.67 -1.95 -18.55
C PHE A 16 4.01 -2.21 -17.85
N ALA A 17 5.09 -1.53 -18.27
CA ALA A 17 6.37 -1.56 -17.56
C ALA A 17 6.38 -0.70 -16.28
N GLY A 18 5.70 0.44 -16.27
CA GLY A 18 5.76 1.41 -15.16
C GLY A 18 4.66 1.23 -14.11
N ALA A 19 3.43 0.97 -14.55
CA ALA A 19 2.23 0.90 -13.72
C ALA A 19 2.36 -0.10 -12.55
N PRO A 20 2.92 -1.31 -12.72
CA PRO A 20 3.07 -2.22 -11.58
C PRO A 20 4.09 -1.74 -10.55
N VAL A 21 5.20 -1.12 -10.97
CA VAL A 21 6.16 -0.50 -10.02
C VAL A 21 5.49 0.62 -9.23
N VAL A 22 4.70 1.46 -9.91
CA VAL A 22 3.92 2.53 -9.25
C VAL A 22 2.92 1.92 -8.27
N LEU A 23 2.21 0.85 -8.65
CA LEU A 23 1.25 0.15 -7.79
C LEU A 23 1.93 -0.42 -6.54
N VAL A 24 3.09 -1.07 -6.68
CA VAL A 24 3.86 -1.57 -5.53
C VAL A 24 4.30 -0.43 -4.61
N ARG A 25 4.75 0.71 -5.17
CA ARG A 25 5.09 1.89 -4.37
C ARG A 25 3.87 2.47 -3.66
N LEU A 26 2.75 2.60 -4.36
CA LEU A 26 1.50 3.07 -3.75
C LEU A 26 1.04 2.12 -2.64
N ALA A 27 1.24 0.80 -2.78
CA ALA A 27 0.87 -0.20 -1.77
C ALA A 27 1.68 -0.06 -0.48
N THR A 28 2.84 0.61 -0.53
CA THR A 28 3.59 1.00 0.67
C THR A 28 2.96 2.18 1.41
N LEU A 29 2.14 2.98 0.73
CA LEU A 29 1.49 4.16 1.29
C LEU A 29 0.08 3.84 1.78
N VAL A 30 -0.71 3.14 0.97
CA VAL A 30 -2.13 2.86 1.23
C VAL A 30 -2.36 1.35 1.12
N PRO A 31 -3.24 0.75 1.93
CA PRO A 31 -3.69 -0.63 1.68
C PRO A 31 -4.42 -0.69 0.34
N ILE A 32 -3.80 -1.28 -0.68
CA ILE A 32 -4.34 -1.36 -2.06
C ILE A 32 -4.95 -2.74 -2.34
N THR A 33 -5.46 -3.40 -1.30
CA THR A 33 -5.97 -4.77 -1.40
C THR A 33 -7.15 -4.85 -2.38
N GLY A 34 -8.04 -3.86 -2.38
CA GLY A 34 -9.20 -3.82 -3.28
C GLY A 34 -8.77 -3.72 -4.74
N THR A 35 -7.83 -2.82 -5.05
CA THR A 35 -7.28 -2.70 -6.41
C THR A 35 -6.56 -3.96 -6.87
N LEU A 36 -5.81 -4.63 -5.98
CA LEU A 36 -5.14 -5.88 -6.35
C LEU A 36 -6.14 -6.98 -6.68
N VAL A 37 -7.23 -7.09 -5.90
CA VAL A 37 -8.34 -8.01 -6.18
C VAL A 37 -8.99 -7.68 -7.53
N ASP A 38 -9.24 -6.40 -7.80
CA ASP A 38 -9.82 -5.94 -9.07
C ASP A 38 -8.94 -6.24 -10.27
N VAL A 39 -7.64 -5.96 -10.18
CA VAL A 39 -6.69 -6.26 -11.26
C VAL A 39 -6.59 -7.77 -11.47
N ALA A 40 -6.52 -8.57 -10.40
CA ALA A 40 -6.47 -10.02 -10.49
C ALA A 40 -7.75 -10.59 -11.12
N LEU A 41 -8.92 -10.11 -10.69
CA LEU A 41 -10.21 -10.50 -11.26
C LEU A 41 -10.29 -10.12 -12.74
N ALA A 42 -9.74 -8.98 -13.13
CA ALA A 42 -9.83 -8.48 -14.50
C ALA A 42 -8.95 -9.30 -15.42
N LEU A 43 -7.73 -9.61 -14.98
CA LEU A 43 -6.83 -10.51 -15.67
C LEU A 43 -7.42 -11.92 -15.77
N ALA A 44 -8.00 -12.45 -14.69
CA ALA A 44 -8.66 -13.75 -14.72
C ALA A 44 -9.80 -13.79 -15.72
N LEU A 45 -10.64 -12.75 -15.76
CA LEU A 45 -11.71 -12.60 -16.73
C LEU A 45 -11.22 -12.48 -18.17
N LEU A 46 -10.15 -11.74 -18.39
CA LEU A 46 -9.55 -11.59 -19.72
C LEU A 46 -8.97 -12.92 -20.23
N LEU A 47 -8.36 -13.72 -19.35
CA LEU A 47 -7.73 -14.98 -19.71
C LEU A 47 -8.73 -16.14 -19.81
N ALA A 48 -9.80 -16.11 -19.02
CA ALA A 48 -10.75 -17.22 -18.87
C ALA A 48 -12.17 -16.90 -19.36
N GLY A 49 -12.46 -15.67 -19.79
CA GLY A 49 -13.82 -15.18 -20.05
C GLY A 49 -14.64 -16.06 -20.99
N GLU A 50 -14.04 -16.53 -22.09
CA GLU A 50 -14.72 -17.44 -23.04
C GLU A 50 -15.09 -18.79 -22.41
N ARG A 51 -14.26 -19.30 -21.48
CA ARG A 51 -14.49 -20.58 -20.78
C ARG A 51 -15.44 -20.42 -19.58
N VAL A 52 -15.43 -19.25 -18.95
CA VAL A 52 -16.20 -18.96 -17.73
C VAL A 52 -17.64 -18.56 -18.07
N ARG A 53 -17.89 -17.97 -19.24
CA ARG A 53 -19.23 -17.51 -19.64
C ARG A 53 -20.34 -18.58 -19.55
N PRO A 54 -20.17 -19.80 -20.08
CA PRO A 54 -21.21 -20.84 -19.97
C PRO A 54 -21.48 -21.29 -18.53
N HIS A 55 -20.44 -21.26 -17.68
CA HIS A 55 -20.56 -21.62 -16.26
C HIS A 55 -21.21 -20.50 -15.44
N ALA A 56 -20.89 -19.24 -15.78
CA ALA A 56 -21.45 -18.07 -15.12
C ALA A 56 -22.95 -17.93 -15.39
N GLU A 57 -23.43 -18.32 -16.56
CA GLU A 57 -24.86 -18.33 -16.91
C GLU A 57 -25.66 -19.35 -16.09
N ARG A 58 -25.03 -20.43 -15.62
CA ARG A 58 -25.68 -21.49 -14.82
C ARG A 58 -25.78 -21.15 -13.34
N HIS A 59 -24.85 -20.36 -12.78
CA HIS A 59 -24.80 -20.06 -11.34
C HIS A 59 -25.13 -18.60 -11.04
N ARG A 60 -26.16 -18.35 -10.22
CA ARG A 60 -26.63 -17.00 -9.85
C ARG A 60 -25.51 -16.12 -9.25
N ALA A 61 -24.65 -16.69 -8.42
CA ALA A 61 -23.53 -15.98 -7.81
C ALA A 61 -22.48 -15.54 -8.85
N LEU A 62 -22.09 -16.44 -9.76
CA LEU A 62 -21.15 -16.11 -10.84
C LEU A 62 -21.75 -15.11 -11.82
N ARG A 63 -23.06 -15.20 -12.11
CA ARG A 63 -23.76 -14.20 -12.92
C ARG A 63 -23.77 -12.82 -12.26
N PHE A 64 -23.88 -12.76 -10.94
CA PHE A 64 -23.80 -11.49 -10.20
C PHE A 64 -22.40 -10.89 -10.27
N VAL A 65 -21.35 -11.70 -10.05
CA VAL A 65 -19.95 -11.24 -10.08
C VAL A 65 -19.50 -10.86 -11.50
N PHE A 66 -19.83 -11.67 -12.49
CA PHE A 66 -19.36 -11.49 -13.88
C PHE A 66 -20.34 -10.77 -14.79
N GLY A 67 -21.58 -10.55 -14.37
CA GLY A 67 -22.60 -9.88 -15.18
C GLY A 67 -22.16 -8.50 -15.66
N THR A 68 -21.50 -7.73 -14.79
CA THR A 68 -20.94 -6.43 -15.17
C THR A 68 -19.81 -6.56 -16.20
N ALA A 69 -18.93 -7.55 -16.05
CA ALA A 69 -17.85 -7.78 -17.00
C ALA A 69 -18.38 -8.16 -18.39
N PHE A 70 -19.44 -8.97 -18.46
CA PHE A 70 -20.09 -9.30 -19.73
C PHE A 70 -20.83 -8.10 -20.34
N ALA A 71 -21.45 -7.25 -19.52
CA ALA A 71 -22.05 -6.00 -19.99
C ALA A 71 -20.99 -5.02 -20.53
N PHE A 72 -19.80 -5.02 -19.93
CA PHE A 72 -18.65 -4.25 -20.40
C PHE A 72 -18.15 -4.78 -21.76
N ASP A 73 -17.96 -6.10 -21.90
CA ASP A 73 -17.62 -6.73 -23.19
C ASP A 73 -18.64 -6.35 -24.29
N ALA A 74 -19.93 -6.52 -24.03
CA ALA A 74 -21.00 -6.14 -24.95
C ALA A 74 -20.94 -4.66 -25.35
N HIS A 75 -20.67 -3.76 -24.40
CA HIS A 75 -20.53 -2.33 -24.68
C HIS A 75 -19.41 -2.03 -25.69
N TYR A 76 -18.25 -2.65 -25.54
CA TYR A 76 -17.10 -2.41 -26.42
C TYR A 76 -17.17 -3.14 -27.77
N GLN A 77 -18.07 -4.12 -27.90
CA GLN A 77 -18.39 -4.71 -29.19
C GLN A 77 -19.06 -3.65 -30.08
N GLU A 78 -20.03 -2.94 -29.51
CA GLU A 78 -20.76 -1.84 -30.17
C GLU A 78 -19.94 -0.55 -30.27
N HIS A 79 -19.12 -0.24 -29.27
CA HIS A 79 -18.37 1.02 -29.16
C HIS A 79 -16.87 0.73 -29.06
N PRO A 80 -16.07 0.89 -30.13
CA PRO A 80 -14.64 0.61 -30.07
C PRO A 80 -13.95 1.49 -29.00
N PRO A 81 -12.94 0.94 -28.30
CA PRO A 81 -12.24 1.69 -27.27
C PRO A 81 -11.55 2.92 -27.84
N LYS A 82 -11.54 3.99 -27.05
CA LYS A 82 -10.86 5.26 -27.38
C LYS A 82 -9.33 5.09 -27.37
N PRO A 83 -8.56 6.09 -27.85
CA PRO A 83 -7.09 6.05 -27.78
C PRO A 83 -6.58 5.82 -26.36
N PHE A 84 -5.46 5.11 -26.20
CA PHE A 84 -4.98 4.68 -24.90
C PHE A 84 -4.83 5.82 -23.87
N LEU A 85 -4.37 7.00 -24.30
CA LEU A 85 -4.20 8.18 -23.43
C LEU A 85 -5.50 8.64 -22.77
N TYR A 86 -6.66 8.46 -23.42
CA TYR A 86 -7.95 8.78 -22.82
C TYR A 86 -8.16 7.98 -21.53
N TYR A 87 -7.71 6.72 -21.50
CA TYR A 87 -7.85 5.86 -20.34
C TYR A 87 -6.79 6.11 -19.26
N VAL A 88 -5.58 6.52 -19.65
CA VAL A 88 -4.53 6.90 -18.68
C VAL A 88 -4.94 8.12 -17.87
N PHE A 89 -5.52 9.12 -18.54
CA PHE A 89 -6.01 10.34 -17.90
C PHE A 89 -7.46 10.23 -17.42
N TYR A 90 -8.05 9.03 -17.45
CA TYR A 90 -9.45 8.81 -17.11
C TYR A 90 -9.79 9.49 -15.76
N PRO A 91 -9.10 9.26 -14.62
CA PRO A 91 -9.46 9.92 -13.36
C PRO A 91 -9.58 11.46 -13.43
N LEU A 92 -8.79 12.12 -14.28
CA LEU A 92 -8.80 13.58 -14.44
C LEU A 92 -9.97 14.07 -15.30
N LEU A 93 -10.59 13.18 -16.08
CA LEU A 93 -11.74 13.46 -16.93
C LEU A 93 -13.08 13.39 -16.17
N PHE A 94 -13.06 13.27 -14.85
CA PHE A 94 -14.27 13.23 -14.02
C PHE A 94 -15.28 14.35 -14.35
N PRO A 95 -14.90 15.64 -14.47
CA PRO A 95 -15.84 16.70 -14.84
C PRO A 95 -16.47 16.51 -16.22
N TYR A 96 -15.71 15.94 -17.15
CA TYR A 96 -16.18 15.65 -18.51
C TYR A 96 -17.24 14.54 -18.53
N TRP A 97 -17.13 13.53 -17.65
CA TRP A 97 -18.15 12.46 -17.58
C TRP A 97 -19.47 12.92 -17.01
N LEU A 98 -19.48 13.94 -16.14
CA LEU A 98 -20.71 14.48 -15.59
C LEU A 98 -21.59 15.08 -16.69
N THR A 99 -20.97 15.67 -17.71
CA THR A 99 -21.66 16.31 -18.83
C THR A 99 -21.89 15.37 -20.02
N ASN A 100 -20.94 14.48 -20.34
CA ASN A 100 -21.06 13.58 -21.48
C ASN A 100 -21.77 12.26 -21.12
N ARG A 101 -22.98 12.04 -21.69
CA ARG A 101 -23.79 10.83 -21.43
C ARG A 101 -23.10 9.52 -21.82
N ALA A 102 -22.33 9.50 -22.90
CA ALA A 102 -21.63 8.30 -23.37
C ALA A 102 -20.50 7.92 -22.42
N ALA A 103 -19.67 8.91 -22.03
CA ALA A 103 -18.59 8.69 -21.07
C ALA A 103 -19.13 8.33 -19.67
N ARG A 104 -20.28 8.90 -19.27
CA ARG A 104 -20.98 8.50 -18.05
C ARG A 104 -21.45 7.05 -18.08
N ARG A 105 -21.97 6.57 -19.21
CA ARG A 105 -22.41 5.18 -19.36
C ARG A 105 -21.23 4.22 -19.28
N GLU A 106 -20.12 4.55 -19.93
CA GLU A 106 -18.84 3.82 -19.83
C GLU A 106 -18.36 3.74 -18.36
N PHE A 107 -18.40 4.87 -17.65
CA PHE A 107 -18.06 4.93 -16.22
C PHE A 107 -18.99 4.08 -15.35
N LEU A 108 -20.31 4.13 -15.57
CA LEU A 108 -21.27 3.36 -14.78
C LEU A 108 -21.14 1.84 -15.00
N LEU A 109 -20.81 1.42 -16.22
CA LEU A 109 -20.49 0.02 -16.50
C LEU A 109 -19.23 -0.41 -15.75
N PHE A 110 -18.19 0.44 -15.76
CA PHE A 110 -16.99 0.20 -14.98
C PHE A 110 -17.24 0.19 -13.47
N LYS A 111 -18.11 1.08 -12.96
CA LYS A 111 -18.46 1.15 -11.53
C LYS A 111 -19.02 -0.17 -11.02
N GLY A 112 -19.79 -0.89 -11.83
CA GLY A 112 -20.31 -2.20 -11.44
C GLY A 112 -19.20 -3.23 -11.17
N TYR A 113 -18.02 -3.05 -11.79
CA TYR A 113 -16.83 -3.84 -11.56
C TYR A 113 -16.22 -3.51 -10.20
N THR A 114 -16.16 -2.22 -9.88
CA THR A 114 -15.59 -1.70 -8.63
C THR A 114 -16.52 -1.82 -7.42
N LEU A 115 -17.79 -2.24 -7.59
CA LEU A 115 -18.71 -2.39 -6.43
C LEU A 115 -18.27 -3.51 -5.51
N LEU A 116 -17.74 -4.61 -6.06
CA LEU A 116 -17.22 -5.71 -5.26
C LEU A 116 -15.99 -5.29 -4.47
N SER A 117 -15.01 -4.64 -5.12
CA SER A 117 -13.84 -4.10 -4.43
C SER A 117 -14.18 -3.01 -3.44
N LEU A 118 -15.14 -2.14 -3.74
CA LEU A 118 -15.66 -1.18 -2.78
C LEU A 118 -16.24 -1.88 -1.55
N GLY A 119 -16.98 -2.97 -1.74
CA GLY A 119 -17.49 -3.79 -0.64
C GLY A 119 -16.38 -4.39 0.21
N VAL A 120 -15.38 -5.01 -0.42
CA VAL A 120 -14.19 -5.55 0.25
C VAL A 120 -13.46 -4.44 1.01
N LEU A 121 -13.26 -3.28 0.36
CA LEU A 121 -12.57 -2.15 0.93
C LEU A 121 -13.29 -1.59 2.15
N VAL A 122 -14.61 -1.40 2.07
CA VAL A 122 -15.42 -0.96 3.20
C VAL A 122 -15.36 -1.98 4.33
N ALA A 123 -15.48 -3.27 4.04
CA ALA A 123 -15.39 -4.32 5.05
C ALA A 123 -14.01 -4.36 5.74
N THR A 124 -12.91 -4.27 4.97
CA THR A 124 -11.55 -4.23 5.51
C THR A 124 -11.31 -2.97 6.35
N ASN A 125 -11.79 -1.82 5.91
CA ASN A 125 -11.67 -0.58 6.68
C ASN A 125 -12.52 -0.61 7.96
N LEU A 126 -13.72 -1.19 7.91
CA LEU A 126 -14.58 -1.37 9.08
C LEU A 126 -13.94 -2.34 10.07
N TYR A 127 -13.36 -3.43 9.58
CA TYR A 127 -12.53 -4.33 10.39
C TYR A 127 -11.39 -3.55 11.05
N ASP A 128 -10.65 -2.74 10.29
CA ASP A 128 -9.55 -1.94 10.84
C ASP A 128 -10.03 -0.90 11.87
N PHE A 129 -11.21 -0.31 11.69
CA PHE A 129 -11.81 0.57 12.68
C PHE A 129 -12.08 -0.16 14.01
N ILE A 130 -12.75 -1.31 13.94
CA ILE A 130 -13.16 -2.08 15.11
C ILE A 130 -11.93 -2.63 15.84
N PHE A 131 -10.98 -3.24 15.12
CA PHE A 131 -9.90 -3.98 15.73
C PHE A 131 -8.61 -3.18 15.93
N ARG A 132 -8.38 -2.11 15.14
CA ARG A 132 -7.12 -1.34 15.21
C ARG A 132 -7.27 0.08 15.74
N PHE A 133 -8.40 0.75 15.51
CA PHE A 133 -8.62 2.11 16.02
C PHE A 133 -9.14 2.12 17.47
N GLN A 134 -10.16 1.32 17.76
CA GLN A 134 -10.71 1.26 19.11
C GLN A 134 -9.76 0.57 20.11
N PRO A 135 -9.89 0.85 21.42
CA PRO A 135 -10.75 1.89 22.03
C PRO A 135 -10.14 3.30 22.06
N GLU A 136 -8.85 3.46 21.77
CA GLU A 136 -8.15 4.73 21.98
C GLU A 136 -8.55 5.80 20.96
N LEU A 137 -8.80 5.40 19.70
CA LEU A 137 -9.14 6.30 18.61
C LEU A 137 -10.63 6.14 18.24
N GLY A 138 -11.33 7.27 18.13
CA GLY A 138 -12.75 7.30 17.81
C GLY A 138 -13.02 7.38 16.31
N LEU A 139 -14.29 7.56 15.97
CA LEU A 139 -14.74 7.67 14.58
C LEU A 139 -14.14 8.90 13.88
N ARG A 140 -13.98 10.01 14.58
CA ARG A 140 -13.44 11.26 14.02
C ARG A 140 -12.00 11.07 13.51
N GLU A 141 -11.18 10.37 14.27
CA GLU A 141 -9.80 10.05 13.91
C GLU A 141 -9.71 9.02 12.77
N PHE A 142 -10.73 8.17 12.60
CA PHE A 142 -10.81 7.18 11.53
C PHE A 142 -11.27 7.77 10.19
N VAL A 143 -12.24 8.68 10.19
CA VAL A 143 -12.86 9.19 8.95
C VAL A 143 -11.85 9.82 8.01
N ARG A 144 -10.87 10.60 8.51
CA ARG A 144 -9.89 11.26 7.65
C ARG A 144 -8.95 10.26 6.93
N PRO A 145 -8.26 9.34 7.61
CA PRO A 145 -7.50 8.27 6.96
C PRO A 145 -8.35 7.43 6.02
N PHE A 146 -9.58 7.09 6.43
CA PHE A 146 -10.52 6.32 5.62
C PHE A 146 -10.85 7.00 4.29
N VAL A 147 -11.30 8.25 4.33
CA VAL A 147 -11.65 9.02 3.12
C VAL A 147 -10.42 9.24 2.23
N THR A 148 -9.26 9.52 2.83
CA THR A 148 -8.00 9.71 2.09
C THR A 148 -7.58 8.43 1.39
N GLY A 149 -7.60 7.29 2.09
CA GLY A 149 -7.28 5.98 1.53
C GLY A 149 -8.25 5.58 0.42
N LEU A 150 -9.56 5.76 0.65
CA LEU A 150 -10.61 5.51 -0.32
C LEU A 150 -10.43 6.33 -1.60
N LEU A 151 -10.08 7.61 -1.47
CA LEU A 151 -9.86 8.50 -2.62
C LEU A 151 -8.62 8.07 -3.41
N ILE A 152 -7.49 7.83 -2.73
CA ILE A 152 -6.25 7.40 -3.39
C ILE A 152 -6.47 6.06 -4.10
N GLU A 153 -7.12 5.10 -3.45
CA GLU A 153 -7.39 3.79 -4.03
C GLU A 153 -8.36 3.90 -5.21
N SER A 154 -9.42 4.70 -5.11
CA SER A 154 -10.36 4.91 -6.23
C SER A 154 -9.66 5.51 -7.46
N VAL A 155 -8.78 6.49 -7.25
CA VAL A 155 -7.97 7.07 -8.34
C VAL A 155 -7.00 6.03 -8.90
N ALA A 156 -6.35 5.22 -8.05
CA ALA A 156 -5.45 4.16 -8.49
C ALA A 156 -6.18 3.09 -9.32
N VAL A 157 -7.33 2.60 -8.86
CA VAL A 157 -8.17 1.66 -9.61
C VAL A 157 -8.52 2.24 -10.98
N LEU A 158 -9.04 3.47 -11.03
CA LEU A 158 -9.42 4.10 -12.30
C LEU A 158 -8.22 4.30 -13.23
N ALA A 159 -7.09 4.77 -12.70
CA ALA A 159 -5.87 5.03 -13.47
C ALA A 159 -5.20 3.75 -13.99
N LEU A 160 -5.36 2.63 -13.27
CA LEU A 160 -4.65 1.38 -13.58
C LEU A 160 -5.52 0.38 -14.33
N LEU A 161 -6.74 0.18 -13.84
CA LEU A 161 -7.62 -0.88 -14.35
C LEU A 161 -8.22 -0.51 -15.70
N MET A 162 -8.64 0.75 -15.92
CA MET A 162 -9.23 1.16 -17.20
C MET A 162 -8.26 0.99 -18.37
N PRO A 163 -7.01 1.49 -18.32
CA PRO A 163 -6.04 1.26 -19.39
C PRO A 163 -5.72 -0.22 -19.59
N LEU A 164 -5.69 -1.00 -18.51
CA LEU A 164 -5.39 -2.44 -18.58
C LEU A 164 -6.51 -3.20 -19.30
N VAL A 165 -7.75 -3.03 -18.85
CA VAL A 165 -8.91 -3.73 -19.42
C VAL A 165 -9.13 -3.32 -20.86
N THR A 166 -9.08 -2.02 -21.17
CA THR A 166 -9.26 -1.52 -22.54
C THR A 166 -8.12 -1.95 -23.46
N THR A 167 -6.88 -2.07 -22.96
CA THR A 167 -5.76 -2.63 -23.72
C THR A 167 -5.96 -4.08 -24.05
N ALA A 168 -6.29 -4.89 -23.05
CA ALA A 168 -6.52 -6.30 -23.26
C ALA A 168 -7.69 -6.52 -24.22
N TYR A 169 -8.77 -5.76 -24.08
CA TYR A 169 -9.90 -5.79 -25.00
C TYR A 169 -9.51 -5.42 -26.44
N ALA A 170 -8.82 -4.28 -26.63
CA ALA A 170 -8.42 -3.80 -27.95
C ALA A 170 -7.52 -4.81 -28.68
N LEU A 171 -6.54 -5.39 -27.97
CA LEU A 171 -5.62 -6.39 -28.53
C LEU A 171 -6.30 -7.74 -28.77
N HIS A 172 -7.22 -8.14 -27.91
CA HIS A 172 -8.03 -9.34 -28.10
C HIS A 172 -8.91 -9.22 -29.35
N ARG A 173 -9.59 -8.09 -29.54
CA ARG A 173 -10.39 -7.79 -30.75
C ARG A 173 -9.54 -7.75 -32.01
N ALA A 174 -8.33 -7.20 -31.92
CA ALA A 174 -7.35 -7.19 -33.02
C ALA A 174 -6.71 -8.58 -33.29
N LYS A 175 -7.00 -9.59 -32.46
CA LYS A 175 -6.39 -10.92 -32.48
C LYS A 175 -4.86 -10.89 -32.32
N ASP A 176 -4.30 -9.82 -31.76
CA ASP A 176 -2.87 -9.69 -31.52
C ASP A 176 -2.46 -10.31 -30.17
N ARG A 177 -2.52 -11.64 -30.14
CA ARG A 177 -2.19 -12.43 -28.94
C ARG A 177 -0.73 -12.29 -28.52
N ARG A 178 0.17 -12.01 -29.47
CA ARG A 178 1.60 -11.87 -29.21
C ARG A 178 1.87 -10.59 -28.43
N LEU A 179 1.34 -9.45 -28.90
CA LEU A 179 1.51 -8.20 -28.17
C LEU A 179 0.86 -8.25 -26.79
N LEU A 180 -0.34 -8.84 -26.68
CA LEU A 180 -1.00 -9.02 -25.38
C LEU A 180 -0.16 -9.86 -24.42
N SER A 181 0.37 -11.01 -24.86
CA SER A 181 1.21 -11.84 -24.00
C SER A 181 2.52 -11.15 -23.62
N THR A 182 3.13 -10.38 -24.53
CA THR A 182 4.31 -9.56 -24.24
C THR A 182 4.01 -8.50 -23.18
N LEU A 183 2.89 -7.78 -23.29
CA LEU A 183 2.51 -6.76 -22.29
C LEU A 183 2.22 -7.38 -20.92
N LEU A 184 1.55 -8.52 -20.88
CA LEU A 184 1.30 -9.24 -19.62
C LEU A 184 2.58 -9.77 -19.00
N ALA A 185 3.49 -10.34 -19.79
CA ALA A 185 4.80 -10.79 -19.32
C ALA A 185 5.63 -9.62 -18.78
N LEU A 186 5.64 -8.48 -19.49
CA LEU A 186 6.31 -7.26 -19.06
C LEU A 186 5.73 -6.73 -17.74
N GLY A 187 4.40 -6.72 -17.61
CA GLY A 187 3.72 -6.35 -16.36
C GLY A 187 4.07 -7.28 -15.19
N ALA A 188 4.12 -8.59 -15.44
CA ALA A 188 4.51 -9.59 -14.44
C ALA A 188 5.98 -9.41 -14.00
N LEU A 189 6.90 -9.22 -14.94
CA LEU A 189 8.32 -8.96 -14.66
C LEU A 189 8.51 -7.65 -13.89
N SER A 190 7.79 -6.60 -14.27
CA SER A 190 7.78 -5.30 -13.57
C SER A 190 7.24 -5.42 -12.13
N SER A 191 6.16 -6.18 -11.95
CA SER A 191 5.61 -6.48 -10.61
C SER A 191 6.60 -7.25 -9.76
N ALA A 192 7.20 -8.31 -10.31
CA ALA A 192 8.22 -9.12 -9.63
C ALA A 192 9.43 -8.27 -9.24
N PHE A 193 9.88 -7.35 -10.11
CA PHE A 193 10.94 -6.40 -9.80
C PHE A 193 10.56 -5.45 -8.66
N GLY A 194 9.36 -4.88 -8.70
CA GLY A 194 8.84 -4.01 -7.64
C GLY A 194 8.77 -4.73 -6.29
N ILE A 195 8.21 -5.94 -6.26
CA ILE A 195 8.11 -6.78 -5.07
C ILE A 195 9.50 -7.20 -4.59
N GLY A 196 10.40 -7.63 -5.47
CA GLY A 196 11.77 -8.02 -5.11
C GLY A 196 12.54 -6.88 -4.45
N ARG A 197 12.43 -5.66 -4.99
CA ARG A 197 12.97 -4.43 -4.36
C ARG A 197 12.39 -4.17 -2.98
N LEU A 198 11.11 -4.50 -2.79
CA LEU A 198 10.41 -4.33 -1.52
C LEU A 198 10.85 -5.37 -0.47
N VAL A 199 11.03 -6.62 -0.87
CA VAL A 199 11.45 -7.74 -0.01
C VAL A 199 12.90 -7.59 0.46
N VAL A 200 13.80 -7.06 -0.37
CA VAL A 200 15.21 -6.83 -0.01
C VAL A 200 15.38 -5.68 0.99
N ARG A 201 14.36 -4.83 1.17
CA ARG A 201 14.44 -3.69 2.09
C ARG A 201 14.44 -4.17 3.54
N HIS A 202 15.46 -3.75 4.29
CA HIS A 202 15.62 -4.14 5.71
C HIS A 202 14.63 -3.43 6.64
N ALA A 203 14.12 -2.26 6.23
CA ALA A 203 13.16 -1.49 7.01
C ALA A 203 11.72 -2.03 6.83
N PRO A 204 10.94 -2.13 7.92
CA PRO A 204 9.54 -2.56 7.84
C PRO A 204 8.72 -1.58 6.98
N ILE A 205 7.88 -2.13 6.10
CA ILE A 205 6.99 -1.30 5.27
C ILE A 205 5.78 -0.94 6.12
N VAL A 206 5.80 0.29 6.60
CA VAL A 206 4.72 0.84 7.40
C VAL A 206 3.83 1.68 6.49
N SER A 207 2.57 1.27 6.34
CA SER A 207 1.59 2.05 5.59
C SER A 207 1.40 3.45 6.19
N LEU A 208 1.04 4.43 5.36
CA LEU A 208 0.73 5.79 5.82
C LEU A 208 -0.40 5.78 6.86
N ALA A 209 -1.40 4.90 6.68
CA ALA A 209 -2.49 4.73 7.63
C ALA A 209 -2.00 4.25 9.00
N THR A 210 -1.08 3.29 9.04
CA THR A 210 -0.46 2.83 10.30
C THR A 210 0.38 3.93 10.95
N ARG A 211 1.16 4.71 10.17
CA ARG A 211 1.92 5.85 10.69
C ARG A 211 1.00 6.93 11.28
N GLU A 212 -0.11 7.24 10.61
CA GLU A 212 -1.07 8.24 11.09
C GLU A 212 -1.76 7.76 12.36
N ARG A 213 -2.16 6.48 12.42
CA ARG A 213 -2.77 5.88 13.59
C ARG A 213 -1.84 5.85 14.79
N LEU A 214 -0.58 5.44 14.57
CA LEU A 214 0.49 5.50 15.56
C LEU A 214 0.61 6.92 16.13
N ALA A 215 0.75 7.92 15.26
CA ALA A 215 0.87 9.32 15.66
C ALA A 215 -0.33 9.82 16.47
N MET A 216 -1.55 9.51 16.04
CA MET A 216 -2.77 9.89 16.76
C MET A 216 -2.86 9.22 18.13
N ARG A 217 -2.54 7.92 18.20
CA ARG A 217 -2.59 7.12 19.43
C ARG A 217 -1.57 7.63 20.45
N THR A 218 -0.33 7.86 20.03
CA THR A 218 0.73 8.43 20.87
C THR A 218 0.37 9.82 21.37
N ALA A 219 -0.19 10.69 20.50
CA ALA A 219 -0.59 12.04 20.89
C ALA A 219 -1.73 12.04 21.93
N LYS A 220 -2.72 11.15 21.76
CA LYS A 220 -3.91 11.11 22.61
C LYS A 220 -3.64 10.55 24.01
N ARG A 221 -2.69 9.61 24.15
CA ARG A 221 -2.33 9.01 25.45
C ARG A 221 -0.81 8.94 25.65
N ARG A 222 -0.17 10.11 25.62
CA ARG A 222 1.29 10.26 25.71
C ARG A 222 1.94 9.55 26.91
N PRO A 223 1.41 9.58 28.15
CA PRO A 223 2.03 8.88 29.27
C PRO A 223 2.08 7.36 29.08
N LEU A 224 0.98 6.76 28.60
CA LEU A 224 0.94 5.32 28.31
C LEU A 224 1.88 4.94 27.17
N ALA A 225 1.96 5.78 26.15
CA ALA A 225 2.90 5.59 25.05
C ALA A 225 4.36 5.60 25.52
N ILE A 226 4.74 6.54 26.40
CA ILE A 226 6.09 6.60 26.98
C ILE A 226 6.37 5.35 27.80
N ASN A 227 5.43 4.90 28.63
CA ASN A 227 5.59 3.69 29.43
C ASN A 227 5.78 2.44 28.55
N ALA A 228 4.99 2.31 27.47
CA ALA A 228 5.11 1.21 26.53
C ALA A 228 6.45 1.23 25.76
N MET A 229 6.92 2.42 25.36
CA MET A 229 8.25 2.57 24.74
C MET A 229 9.37 2.25 25.72
N ALA A 230 9.27 2.69 26.97
CA ALA A 230 10.23 2.37 28.01
C ALA A 230 10.28 0.85 28.29
N GLU A 231 9.11 0.19 28.32
CA GLU A 231 9.01 -1.26 28.43
C GLU A 231 9.66 -1.97 27.24
N GLY A 232 9.37 -1.52 26.01
CA GLY A 232 10.02 -2.02 24.80
C GLY A 232 11.55 -1.91 24.89
N LEU A 233 12.08 -0.78 25.35
CA LEU A 233 13.53 -0.58 25.52
C LEU A 233 14.13 -1.52 26.58
N ARG A 234 13.45 -1.73 27.71
CA ARG A 234 13.91 -2.68 28.75
C ARG A 234 13.98 -4.10 28.21
N ARG A 235 12.93 -4.56 27.52
CA ARG A 235 12.88 -5.90 26.92
C ARG A 235 13.93 -6.08 25.83
N ALA A 236 14.09 -5.10 24.96
CA ALA A 236 15.12 -5.09 23.94
C ALA A 236 16.51 -5.29 24.54
N ARG A 237 16.79 -4.58 25.63
CA ARG A 237 18.08 -4.64 26.30
C ARG A 237 18.32 -5.95 27.04
N ALA A 238 17.31 -6.51 27.69
CA ALA A 238 17.38 -7.84 28.27
C ALA A 238 17.67 -8.89 27.19
N ALA A 239 16.94 -8.85 26.07
CA ALA A 239 17.18 -9.75 24.94
C ALA A 239 18.55 -9.55 24.28
N GLN A 240 19.09 -8.31 24.25
CA GLN A 240 20.42 -8.03 23.72
C GLN A 240 21.52 -8.75 24.50
N HIS A 241 21.37 -8.85 25.82
CA HIS A 241 22.32 -9.54 26.67
C HIS A 241 22.37 -11.05 26.36
N ASP A 242 21.20 -11.65 26.11
CA ASP A 242 21.09 -13.08 25.86
C ASP A 242 21.39 -13.46 24.40
N ARG A 243 20.96 -12.63 23.45
CA ARG A 243 21.14 -12.82 22.01
C ARG A 243 21.44 -11.47 21.33
N PRO A 244 22.74 -11.15 21.14
CA PRO A 244 23.14 -9.88 20.53
C PRO A 244 22.48 -9.66 19.17
N ALA A 245 21.90 -8.47 18.96
CA ALA A 245 21.40 -8.05 17.65
C ALA A 245 22.53 -7.98 16.62
N ALA A 246 22.21 -8.36 15.39
CA ALA A 246 23.01 -7.96 14.24
C ALA A 246 22.77 -6.47 13.98
N LEU A 247 23.83 -5.68 13.92
CA LEU A 247 23.74 -4.25 13.61
C LEU A 247 24.08 -4.02 12.14
N ALA A 248 23.24 -3.23 11.47
CA ALA A 248 23.58 -2.66 10.17
C ALA A 248 24.65 -1.55 10.35
N SER A 249 25.25 -1.10 9.25
CA SER A 249 26.31 -0.10 9.25
C SER A 249 25.90 1.26 9.82
N ASP A 250 24.60 1.54 9.85
CA ASP A 250 23.99 2.74 10.44
C ASP A 250 23.67 2.58 11.94
N GLY A 251 23.74 1.37 12.49
CA GLY A 251 23.38 1.07 13.87
C GLY A 251 21.93 0.60 14.07
N ALA A 252 21.18 0.38 12.99
CA ALA A 252 19.88 -0.28 13.06
C ALA A 252 20.06 -1.75 13.48
N ALA A 253 19.34 -2.15 14.52
CA ALA A 253 19.37 -3.49 15.06
C ALA A 253 18.37 -4.41 14.34
N ALA A 254 18.73 -5.69 14.24
CA ALA A 254 17.85 -6.76 13.74
C ALA A 254 17.86 -7.97 14.70
N GLY A 255 16.83 -8.80 14.61
CA GLY A 255 16.71 -10.06 15.35
C GLY A 255 16.01 -9.93 16.70
N ALA A 256 16.37 -10.82 17.64
CA ALA A 256 15.66 -11.02 18.90
C ALA A 256 15.42 -9.73 19.73
N PRO A 257 16.36 -8.78 19.81
CA PRO A 257 16.15 -7.54 20.56
C PRO A 257 15.04 -6.65 19.96
N VAL A 258 14.89 -6.65 18.63
CA VAL A 258 13.81 -5.92 17.94
C VAL A 258 12.47 -6.56 18.24
N ASP A 259 12.39 -7.88 18.18
CA ASP A 259 11.16 -8.62 18.44
C ASP A 259 10.71 -8.45 19.90
N ALA A 260 11.65 -8.51 20.84
CA ALA A 260 11.41 -8.24 22.26
C ALA A 260 10.92 -6.79 22.51
N ALA A 261 11.49 -5.82 21.78
CA ALA A 261 11.03 -4.43 21.85
C ALA A 261 9.58 -4.29 21.38
N ARG A 262 9.24 -4.94 20.25
CA ARG A 262 7.89 -4.95 19.67
C ARG A 262 6.87 -5.61 20.58
N GLU A 263 7.27 -6.66 21.29
CA GLU A 263 6.41 -7.29 22.29
C GLU A 263 6.10 -6.33 23.45
N GLY A 264 7.11 -5.60 23.95
CA GLY A 264 6.91 -4.58 25.00
C GLY A 264 6.03 -3.41 24.54
N LEU A 265 6.19 -2.97 23.29
CA LEU A 265 5.33 -1.97 22.67
C LEU A 265 3.87 -2.45 22.54
N GLY A 266 3.65 -3.76 22.44
CA GLY A 266 2.33 -4.41 22.36
C GLY A 266 1.42 -4.16 23.57
N THR A 267 1.96 -3.64 24.68
CA THR A 267 1.16 -3.20 25.84
C THR A 267 0.24 -2.01 25.53
N PHE A 268 0.54 -1.23 24.48
CA PHE A 268 -0.23 -0.04 24.12
C PHE A 268 -0.48 0.09 22.61
N TYR A 269 0.51 -0.30 21.80
CA TYR A 269 0.44 -0.26 20.34
C TYR A 269 -0.11 -1.56 19.76
N ARG A 270 -0.82 -1.46 18.64
CA ARG A 270 -1.24 -2.63 17.87
C ARG A 270 -0.02 -3.30 17.22
N SER A 271 -0.17 -4.57 16.83
CA SER A 271 0.97 -5.36 16.30
C SER A 271 1.59 -4.76 15.04
N ASP A 272 0.80 -4.12 14.17
CA ASP A 272 1.28 -3.43 12.98
C ASP A 272 1.90 -2.05 13.29
N GLU A 273 1.43 -1.37 14.34
CA GLU A 273 2.05 -0.14 14.87
C GLU A 273 3.37 -0.42 15.57
N ALA A 274 3.45 -1.49 16.36
CA ALA A 274 4.70 -1.92 17.02
C ALA A 274 5.76 -2.28 15.98
N LYS A 275 5.38 -2.92 14.87
CA LYS A 275 6.27 -3.19 13.73
C LYS A 275 6.82 -1.93 13.07
N ALA A 276 6.17 -0.78 13.24
CA ALA A 276 6.63 0.50 12.72
C ALA A 276 7.81 1.09 13.47
N PHE A 277 8.09 0.59 14.68
CA PHE A 277 9.26 0.99 15.42
C PHE A 277 10.48 0.22 14.92
N GLU A 278 11.53 0.98 14.65
CA GLU A 278 12.89 0.53 14.48
C GLU A 278 13.64 0.66 15.80
N LEU A 279 14.63 -0.21 15.98
CA LEU A 279 15.49 -0.24 17.15
C LEU A 279 16.90 0.08 16.71
N TRP A 280 17.54 1.02 17.40
CA TRP A 280 18.86 1.51 17.09
C TRP A 280 19.76 1.39 18.32
N MET A 281 21.01 0.97 18.14
CA MET A 281 21.92 0.71 19.25
C MET A 281 23.32 1.26 19.00
N SER A 282 23.97 1.76 20.07
CA SER A 282 25.32 2.33 20.00
C SER A 282 26.45 1.29 20.20
N GLY A 283 26.25 0.03 19.79
CA GLY A 283 27.24 -1.05 19.91
C GLY A 283 26.60 -2.44 20.03
N GLU A 284 27.32 -3.49 19.59
CA GLU A 284 26.77 -4.84 19.43
C GLU A 284 26.63 -5.66 20.73
N ARG A 285 27.46 -5.45 21.75
CA ARG A 285 27.41 -6.30 22.97
C ARG A 285 26.92 -5.56 24.20
N VAL A 286 27.39 -4.34 24.41
CA VAL A 286 27.01 -3.50 25.55
C VAL A 286 26.59 -2.14 25.01
N PRO A 287 25.35 -2.00 24.52
CA PRO A 287 24.90 -0.74 23.96
C PRO A 287 24.82 0.32 25.07
N GLN A 288 25.56 1.41 24.91
CA GLN A 288 25.49 2.56 25.82
C GLN A 288 24.16 3.31 25.70
N LEU A 289 23.55 3.23 24.51
CA LEU A 289 22.26 3.80 24.20
C LEU A 289 21.48 2.85 23.29
N VAL A 290 20.22 2.62 23.64
CA VAL A 290 19.22 1.95 22.82
C VAL A 290 18.12 2.95 22.51
N VAL A 291 17.70 3.06 21.26
CA VAL A 291 16.67 4.02 20.82
C VAL A 291 15.57 3.29 20.07
N LEU A 292 14.33 3.51 20.48
CA LEU A 292 13.16 3.18 19.68
C LEU A 292 12.78 4.41 18.86
N PHE A 293 12.58 4.21 17.57
CA PHE A 293 12.25 5.26 16.63
C PHE A 293 11.14 4.79 15.69
N ALA A 294 10.13 5.62 15.50
CA ALA A 294 9.14 5.47 14.45
C ALA A 294 9.08 6.76 13.64
N GLU A 295 9.21 6.61 12.32
CA GLU A 295 9.22 7.72 11.38
C GLU A 295 7.91 8.53 11.46
N GLY A 296 8.05 9.85 11.63
CA GLY A 296 6.93 10.78 11.54
C GLY A 296 6.49 11.02 10.08
N ARG A 297 5.50 11.89 9.89
CA ARG A 297 5.24 12.49 8.58
C ARG A 297 6.07 13.77 8.44
N THR A 298 6.25 14.28 7.22
CA THR A 298 6.92 15.57 6.97
C THR A 298 6.35 16.72 7.82
N ASP A 299 5.08 16.64 8.22
CA ASP A 299 4.37 17.63 9.04
C ASP A 299 4.29 17.30 10.55
N ARG A 300 4.87 16.19 11.02
CA ARG A 300 4.82 15.78 12.44
C ARG A 300 6.16 15.29 12.95
N PRO A 301 6.55 15.65 14.18
CA PRO A 301 7.81 15.17 14.74
C PRO A 301 7.80 13.63 14.84
N PRO A 302 8.95 12.98 14.62
CA PRO A 302 9.07 11.54 14.79
C PRO A 302 8.77 11.14 16.25
N ILE A 303 8.27 9.92 16.42
CA ILE A 303 8.04 9.34 17.74
C ILE A 303 9.28 8.54 18.11
N TRP A 304 9.91 8.89 19.23
CA TRP A 304 11.09 8.18 19.66
C TRP A 304 11.29 8.26 21.17
N LEU A 305 12.05 7.29 21.70
CA LEU A 305 12.51 7.29 23.07
C LEU A 305 13.86 6.56 23.13
N GLY A 306 14.83 7.16 23.82
CA GLY A 306 16.12 6.54 24.12
C GLY A 306 16.18 5.97 25.53
N MET A 307 17.07 5.01 25.75
CA MET A 307 17.42 4.49 27.06
C MET A 307 18.94 4.29 27.16
N ARG A 308 19.54 4.89 28.19
CA ARG A 308 20.97 4.78 28.46
C ARG A 308 21.32 3.48 29.17
N ALA A 309 22.62 3.22 29.28
CA ALA A 309 23.18 2.09 30.03
C ALA A 309 22.73 2.02 31.51
N ASP A 310 22.40 3.14 32.14
CA ASP A 310 21.88 3.19 33.52
C ASP A 310 20.38 2.90 33.63
N GLY A 311 19.68 2.71 32.50
CA GLY A 311 18.23 2.53 32.45
C GLY A 311 17.42 3.83 32.46
N SER A 312 18.08 5.00 32.54
CA SER A 312 17.42 6.30 32.41
C SER A 312 16.89 6.49 30.98
N THR A 313 15.69 7.05 30.87
CA THR A 313 15.08 7.36 29.58
C THR A 313 15.53 8.74 29.09
N VAL A 314 15.69 8.86 27.77
CA VAL A 314 16.13 10.08 27.08
C VAL A 314 15.06 10.46 26.06
N GLY A 315 14.42 11.60 26.27
CA GLY A 315 13.40 12.15 25.36
C GLY A 315 13.81 13.44 24.63
N ASP A 316 15.00 13.98 24.89
CA ASP A 316 15.54 15.16 24.21
C ASP A 316 16.58 14.77 23.17
N ALA A 317 16.34 15.14 21.90
CA ALA A 317 17.19 14.78 20.77
C ALA A 317 18.62 15.33 20.93
N ARG A 318 18.80 16.44 21.67
CA ARG A 318 20.13 17.01 21.95
C ARG A 318 21.01 16.07 22.77
N GLN A 319 20.39 15.22 23.59
CA GLN A 319 21.08 14.25 24.43
C GLN A 319 21.45 12.96 23.69
N LEU A 320 21.03 12.80 22.44
CA LEU A 320 21.42 11.68 21.60
C LEU A 320 22.86 11.90 21.07
N PRO A 321 23.70 10.85 21.02
CA PRO A 321 24.99 10.86 20.35
C PRO A 321 24.88 11.36 18.91
N ARG A 322 25.93 12.04 18.42
CA ARG A 322 25.96 12.58 17.04
C ARG A 322 25.68 11.52 15.95
N PRO A 323 26.21 10.29 16.01
CA PRO A 323 25.91 9.26 15.01
C PRO A 323 24.43 8.88 14.98
N ALA A 324 23.82 8.66 16.15
CA ALA A 324 22.40 8.35 16.26
C ALA A 324 21.51 9.48 15.72
N ARG A 325 21.84 10.74 16.02
CA ARG A 325 21.13 11.90 15.45
C ARG A 325 21.24 11.99 13.92
N ARG A 326 22.42 11.73 13.36
CA ARG A 326 22.65 11.81 11.92
C ARG A 326 21.83 10.75 11.20
N ALA A 327 21.84 9.52 11.71
CA ALA A 327 21.10 8.45 11.09
C ALA A 327 19.58 8.63 11.22
N MET A 328 19.09 9.15 12.36
CA MET A 328 17.69 9.58 12.50
C MET A 328 17.31 10.71 11.53
N LYS A 329 18.22 11.64 11.22
CA LYS A 329 18.02 12.73 10.26
C LYS A 329 17.92 12.25 8.81
N GLU A 330 18.67 11.21 8.46
CA GLU A 330 18.67 10.64 7.11
C GLU A 330 17.38 9.86 6.82
N VAL A 331 16.74 9.30 7.86
CA VAL A 331 15.48 8.53 7.76
C VAL A 331 14.23 9.38 7.99
N GLY A 332 14.26 10.34 8.91
CA GLY A 332 13.18 11.26 9.19
C GLY A 332 13.72 12.69 9.18
N GLN A 333 13.25 13.52 8.25
CA GLN A 333 13.62 14.94 8.19
C GLN A 333 13.38 15.60 9.57
N PHE A 334 14.50 15.87 10.24
CA PHE A 334 14.62 16.41 11.60
C PHE A 334 15.12 17.85 11.54
#